data_AF-A0A955LD83-F1
#
_entry.id   AF-A0A955LD83-F1
#
_cell.length_a   1.000
_cell.length_b   1.000
_cell.length_c   1.000
_cell.angle_alpha   90.00
_cell.angle_beta   90.00
_cell.angle_gamma   90.00
#
_symmetry.space_group_name_H-M   'P 1'
#
loop_
_entity.id
_entity.type
_entity.pdbx_description
1 polymer ?
#
loop_
_entity_poly.entity_id
_entity_poly.type
_entity_poly.pdbx_seq_one_letter_code
_entity_poly.pdbx_strand_id
1 'polypeptide(L)'
;MASPILTLLLDKTYWTARSVISLTLMSVLCNLAGWVWVVFVIQPTSERTLLHYTVQGGVDVIGPGTQAYFVPVIALALLIVNTLLGSLLFKREKFLAHFLLGTALFLQALFFVGAVTISLAAS
;
A
#
# COMPACT_ATOMS: atom_id res chain seq x y z
N MET A 1 9.74 -21.38 20.89
CA MET A 1 8.31 -21.12 20.63
C MET A 1 8.22 -20.13 19.47
N ALA A 2 7.75 -20.53 18.30
CA ALA A 2 7.45 -19.57 17.24
C ALA A 2 6.24 -18.73 17.67
N SER A 3 6.24 -17.43 17.38
CA SER A 3 5.11 -16.56 17.71
C SER A 3 3.87 -17.00 16.90
N PRO A 4 2.65 -16.90 17.47
CA PRO A 4 1.42 -17.33 16.81
C PRO A 4 1.18 -16.59 15.47
N ILE A 5 1.65 -15.35 15.38
CA ILE A 5 1.59 -14.52 14.16
C ILE A 5 2.46 -15.14 13.05
N LEU A 6 3.67 -15.60 13.36
CA LEU A 6 4.56 -16.20 12.36
C LEU A 6 3.96 -17.49 11.81
N THR A 7 3.32 -18.30 12.66
CA THR A 7 2.69 -19.55 12.24
C THR A 7 1.47 -19.32 11.35
N LEU A 8 0.72 -18.25 11.58
CA LEU A 8 -0.38 -17.81 10.71
C LEU A 8 0.15 -17.27 9.38
N LEU A 9 1.21 -16.47 9.40
CA LEU A 9 1.81 -15.94 8.18
C LEU A 9 2.41 -17.04 7.31
N LEU A 10 3.09 -18.03 7.88
CA LEU A 10 3.82 -19.08 7.15
C LEU A 10 3.00 -20.36 6.99
N ASP A 11 1.66 -20.26 6.97
CA ASP A 11 0.81 -21.43 6.77
C ASP A 11 1.09 -22.07 5.40
N LYS A 12 1.70 -23.26 5.41
CA LYS A 12 2.11 -23.99 4.20
C LYS A 12 0.92 -24.27 3.27
N THR A 13 -0.28 -24.46 3.80
CA THR A 13 -1.49 -24.74 3.01
C THR A 13 -1.97 -23.49 2.25
N TYR A 14 -1.73 -22.30 2.79
CA TYR A 14 -2.08 -21.03 2.16
C TYR A 14 -1.14 -20.72 0.98
N TRP A 15 0.16 -20.82 1.20
CA TRP A 15 1.18 -20.47 0.22
C TRP A 15 1.39 -21.48 -0.90
N THR A 16 0.80 -22.67 -0.82
CA THR A 16 0.83 -23.64 -1.93
C THR A 16 -0.18 -23.30 -3.04
N ALA A 17 -1.15 -22.43 -2.77
CA ALA A 17 -2.13 -22.02 -3.77
C ALA A 17 -1.52 -21.03 -4.77
N ARG A 18 -1.49 -21.40 -6.06
CA ARG A 18 -0.96 -20.55 -7.13
C ARG A 18 -1.63 -19.17 -7.18
N SER A 19 -2.95 -19.13 -7.00
CA SER A 19 -3.73 -17.88 -6.98
C SER A 19 -3.31 -16.95 -5.84
N VAL A 20 -3.03 -17.50 -4.65
CA VAL A 20 -2.57 -16.73 -3.49
C VAL A 20 -1.20 -16.12 -3.77
N ILE A 21 -0.27 -16.92 -4.30
CA ILE A 21 1.07 -16.44 -4.68
C ILE A 21 0.96 -15.33 -5.73
N SER A 22 0.20 -15.54 -6.80
CA SER A 22 0.06 -14.56 -7.89
C SER A 22 -0.54 -13.24 -7.40
N LEU A 23 -1.64 -13.28 -6.64
CA LEU A 23 -2.29 -12.07 -6.11
C LEU A 23 -1.38 -11.31 -5.13
N THR A 24 -0.70 -12.04 -4.26
CA THR A 24 0.22 -11.42 -3.29
C THR A 24 1.42 -10.80 -4.00
N LEU A 25 2.01 -11.52 -4.97
CA LEU A 25 3.14 -11.01 -5.75
C LEU A 25 2.75 -9.75 -6.54
N MET A 26 1.60 -9.74 -7.21
CA MET A 26 1.10 -8.55 -7.91
C MET A 26 0.88 -7.37 -6.94
N SER A 27 0.35 -7.63 -5.75
CA SER A 27 0.14 -6.60 -4.73
C SER A 27 1.45 -6.01 -4.23
N VAL A 28 2.47 -6.86 -4.00
CA VAL A 28 3.81 -6.44 -3.60
C VAL A 28 4.47 -5.62 -4.70
N LEU A 29 4.42 -6.07 -5.96
CA LEU A 29 4.98 -5.33 -7.09
C LEU A 29 4.30 -3.96 -7.26
N CYS A 30 2.99 -3.89 -7.09
CA CYS A 30 2.25 -2.62 -7.15
C CYS A 30 2.64 -1.68 -5.99
N ASN A 31 2.82 -2.21 -4.78
CA ASN A 31 3.31 -1.41 -3.65
C ASN A 31 4.73 -0.89 -3.89
N LEU A 32 5.64 -1.76 -4.39
CA LEU A 32 7.01 -1.37 -4.74
C LEU A 32 7.02 -0.31 -5.85
N ALA A 33 6.16 -0.43 -6.86
CA ALA A 33 6.00 0.60 -7.87
C ALA A 33 5.56 1.93 -7.26
N GLY A 34 4.67 1.92 -6.26
CA GLY A 34 4.30 3.11 -5.49
C GLY A 34 5.47 3.73 -4.73
N TRP A 35 6.31 2.91 -4.07
CA TRP A 35 7.53 3.39 -3.42
C TRP A 35 8.51 4.02 -4.41
N VAL A 36 8.77 3.35 -5.52
CA VAL A 36 9.62 3.85 -6.60
C VAL A 36 9.08 5.19 -7.12
N TRP A 37 7.78 5.27 -7.41
CA TRP A 37 7.16 6.50 -7.88
C TRP A 37 7.36 7.67 -6.91
N VAL A 38 7.05 7.48 -5.62
CA VAL A 38 7.21 8.53 -4.60
C VAL A 38 8.67 8.97 -4.48
N VAL A 39 9.64 8.04 -4.49
CA VAL A 39 11.07 8.36 -4.36
C VAL A 39 11.59 9.16 -5.57
N PHE A 40 11.24 8.76 -6.79
CA PHE A 40 11.78 9.39 -8.01
C PHE A 40 11.03 10.66 -8.42
N VAL A 41 9.72 10.72 -8.19
CA VAL A 41 8.87 11.82 -8.68
C VAL A 41 8.65 12.89 -7.62
N ILE A 42 8.34 12.49 -6.37
CA ILE A 42 8.01 13.43 -5.30
C ILE A 42 9.27 13.98 -4.61
N GLN A 43 10.48 13.63 -5.08
CA GLN A 43 11.81 14.00 -4.57
C GLN A 43 11.77 14.75 -3.23
N PRO A 44 12.23 14.16 -2.10
CA PRO A 44 12.11 14.75 -0.77
C PRO A 44 12.98 16.00 -0.65
N THR A 45 12.58 17.07 -1.31
CA THR A 45 13.22 18.36 -1.27
C THR A 45 12.65 19.03 -0.04
N SER A 46 13.55 19.42 0.85
CA SER A 46 13.31 20.21 2.07
C SER A 46 12.66 21.57 1.76
N GLU A 47 12.57 21.93 0.50
CA GLU A 47 11.88 23.13 0.03
C GLU A 47 10.42 22.78 -0.19
N ARG A 48 9.57 23.35 0.67
CA ARG A 48 8.13 23.46 0.46
C ARG A 48 7.88 23.76 -1.02
N THR A 49 7.11 22.92 -1.68
CA THR A 49 6.56 23.23 -3.00
C THR A 49 5.66 24.46 -2.83
N LEU A 50 6.26 25.65 -2.95
CA LEU A 50 5.59 26.93 -2.97
C LEU A 50 4.88 27.07 -4.32
N LEU A 51 3.68 26.52 -4.44
CA LEU A 51 2.73 26.94 -5.47
C LEU A 51 1.79 28.02 -4.88
N HIS A 52 2.34 29.23 -4.74
CA HIS A 52 1.71 30.55 -4.55
C HIS A 52 0.57 30.76 -3.51
N TYR A 53 0.90 31.67 -2.57
CA TYR A 53 0.11 32.41 -1.56
C TYR A 53 -1.37 32.70 -1.88
N THR A 54 -2.25 32.41 -0.91
CA THR A 54 -3.50 33.15 -0.71
C THR A 54 -3.25 34.36 0.20
N VAL A 55 -3.83 35.52 -0.13
CA VAL A 55 -3.70 36.80 0.61
C VAL A 55 -4.27 36.73 2.04
N GLN A 56 -4.97 35.65 2.38
CA GLN A 56 -5.66 35.43 3.65
C GLN A 56 -5.28 34.07 4.24
N GLY A 57 -4.05 33.98 4.78
CA GLY A 57 -3.70 33.19 5.98
C GLY A 57 -4.42 31.85 6.26
N GLY A 58 -4.69 31.05 5.24
CA GLY A 58 -5.14 29.67 5.40
C GLY A 58 -3.94 28.78 5.16
N VAL A 59 -3.39 28.21 6.23
CA VAL A 59 -2.28 27.24 6.19
C VAL A 59 -2.78 25.96 5.52
N ASP A 60 -2.89 25.96 4.20
CA ASP A 60 -2.95 24.72 3.41
C ASP A 60 -1.54 24.15 3.31
N VAL A 61 -1.05 23.71 4.47
CA VAL A 61 0.17 22.91 4.55
C VAL A 61 -0.22 21.51 4.11
N ILE A 62 -0.15 21.26 2.81
CA ILE A 62 0.29 19.96 2.32
C ILE A 62 1.63 19.76 3.03
N GLY A 63 1.66 18.86 4.03
CA GLY A 63 2.80 18.76 4.92
C GLY A 63 4.09 18.41 4.19
N PRO A 64 5.24 18.45 4.87
CA PRO A 64 6.55 18.22 4.27
C PRO A 64 6.52 16.97 3.37
N GLY A 65 7.17 16.97 2.20
CA GLY A 65 7.08 15.91 1.16
C GLY A 65 7.22 14.45 1.67
N THR A 66 7.76 14.29 2.88
CA THR A 66 7.60 13.11 3.75
C THR A 66 6.17 12.57 3.89
N GLN A 67 5.12 13.39 3.76
CA GLN A 67 3.72 12.94 3.89
C GLN A 67 3.30 12.03 2.73
N ALA A 68 3.88 12.20 1.55
CA ALA A 68 3.61 11.33 0.40
C ALA A 68 4.08 9.88 0.65
N TYR A 69 5.05 9.67 1.55
CA TYR A 69 5.51 8.33 1.93
C TYR A 69 4.51 7.59 2.84
N PHE A 70 3.55 8.28 3.47
CA PHE A 70 2.50 7.59 4.23
C PHE A 70 1.59 6.78 3.32
N VAL A 71 1.36 7.21 2.08
CA VAL A 71 0.52 6.53 1.10
C VAL A 71 1.00 5.08 0.87
N PRO A 72 2.25 4.82 0.43
CA PRO A 72 2.73 3.45 0.23
C PRO A 72 2.89 2.66 1.54
N VAL A 73 3.16 3.31 2.68
CA VAL A 73 3.22 2.66 4.01
C VAL A 73 1.85 2.14 4.44
N ILE A 74 0.80 2.95 4.32
CA ILE A 74 -0.57 2.54 4.66
C ILE A 74 -1.01 1.40 3.73
N ALA A 75 -0.71 1.50 2.45
CA ALA A 75 -1.01 0.44 1.49
C ALA A 75 -0.30 -0.88 1.87
N LEU A 76 0.97 -0.82 2.29
CA LEU A 76 1.71 -1.99 2.78
C LEU A 76 1.07 -2.59 4.04
N ALA A 77 0.65 -1.76 4.99
CA ALA A 77 -0.04 -2.22 6.19
C ALA A 77 -1.36 -2.94 5.84
N LEU A 78 -2.15 -2.39 4.92
CA LEU A 78 -3.37 -3.02 4.42
C LEU A 78 -3.09 -4.35 3.73
N LEU A 79 -2.01 -4.47 2.96
CA LEU A 79 -1.59 -5.74 2.35
C LEU A 79 -1.26 -6.79 3.43
N ILE A 80 -0.52 -6.42 4.47
CA ILE A 80 -0.18 -7.32 5.58
C ILE A 80 -1.45 -7.80 6.30
N VAL A 81 -2.35 -6.87 6.65
CA VAL A 81 -3.61 -7.20 7.34
C VAL A 81 -4.47 -8.13 6.48
N ASN A 82 -4.65 -7.84 5.19
CA ASN A 82 -5.44 -8.70 4.31
C ASN A 82 -4.80 -10.07 4.11
N THR A 83 -3.47 -10.16 4.06
CA THR A 83 -2.76 -11.44 3.94
C THR A 83 -2.89 -12.28 5.22
N LEU A 84 -2.81 -11.64 6.40
CA LEU A 84 -3.03 -12.29 7.69
C LEU A 84 -4.45 -12.85 7.82
N LEU A 85 -5.45 -12.01 7.52
CA LEU A 85 -6.85 -12.42 7.54
C LEU A 85 -7.14 -13.50 6.49
N GLY A 86 -6.56 -13.36 5.29
CA GLY A 86 -6.65 -14.35 4.23
C GLY A 86 -6.12 -15.72 4.68
N SER A 87 -4.93 -15.76 5.29
CA SER A 87 -4.35 -17.00 5.82
C SER A 87 -5.20 -17.63 6.93
N LEU A 88 -5.70 -16.82 7.87
CA LEU A 88 -6.58 -17.29 8.96
C LEU A 88 -7.87 -17.92 8.41
N LEU A 89 -8.45 -17.32 7.38
CA LEU A 89 -9.73 -17.73 6.80
C LEU A 89 -9.60 -18.80 5.72
N PHE A 90 -8.42 -19.00 5.12
CA PHE A 90 -8.22 -19.90 3.99
C PHE A 90 -8.61 -21.36 4.27
N LYS A 91 -8.38 -21.81 5.52
CA LYS A 91 -8.76 -23.16 5.96
C LYS A 91 -10.27 -23.35 6.14
N ARG A 92 -11.01 -22.27 6.41
CA ARG A 92 -12.47 -22.28 6.58
C ARG A 92 -13.17 -22.01 5.26
N GLU A 93 -12.84 -20.89 4.62
CA GLU A 93 -13.50 -20.36 3.45
C GLU A 93 -12.48 -19.85 2.42
N LYS A 94 -12.14 -20.71 1.46
CA LYS A 94 -11.18 -20.37 0.39
C LYS A 94 -11.64 -19.16 -0.42
N PHE A 95 -12.93 -19.06 -0.72
CA PHE A 95 -13.48 -17.93 -1.49
C PHE A 95 -13.21 -16.59 -0.80
N LEU A 96 -13.47 -16.52 0.50
CA LEU A 96 -13.29 -15.30 1.29
C LEU A 96 -11.81 -14.88 1.37
N ALA A 97 -10.90 -15.85 1.48
CA ALA A 97 -9.46 -15.58 1.47
C ALA A 97 -8.98 -15.01 0.12
N HIS A 98 -9.50 -15.54 -1.01
CA HIS A 98 -9.18 -14.97 -2.33
C HIS A 98 -9.80 -13.59 -2.52
N PHE A 99 -11.01 -13.36 -2.01
CA PHE A 99 -11.65 -12.06 -2.04
C PHE A 99 -10.82 -11.02 -1.28
N LEU A 100 -10.34 -11.35 -0.07
CA LEU A 100 -9.46 -10.47 0.73
C LEU A 100 -8.16 -10.13 0.00
N LEU A 101 -7.50 -11.11 -0.61
CA LEU A 101 -6.30 -10.85 -1.43
C LEU A 101 -6.61 -10.01 -2.68
N GLY A 102 -7.75 -10.24 -3.32
CA GLY A 102 -8.23 -9.41 -4.43
C GLY A 102 -8.45 -7.96 -3.99
N THR A 103 -9.06 -7.75 -2.83
CA THR A 103 -9.22 -6.41 -2.25
C THR A 103 -7.88 -5.77 -1.91
N ALA A 104 -6.89 -6.54 -1.43
CA ALA A 104 -5.55 -6.02 -1.16
C ALA A 104 -4.86 -5.52 -2.45
N LEU A 105 -4.96 -6.28 -3.54
CA LEU A 105 -4.44 -5.88 -4.85
C LEU A 105 -5.14 -4.63 -5.37
N PHE A 106 -6.48 -4.60 -5.27
CA PHE A 106 -7.28 -3.45 -5.69
C PHE A 106 -6.92 -2.18 -4.91
N LEU A 107 -6.75 -2.30 -3.59
CA LEU A 107 -6.29 -1.20 -2.74
C LEU A 107 -4.90 -0.73 -3.16
N GLN A 108 -3.95 -1.62 -3.44
CA GLN A 108 -2.63 -1.22 -3.92
C GLN A 108 -2.70 -0.42 -5.22
N ALA A 109 -3.53 -0.86 -6.17
CA ALA A 109 -3.74 -0.12 -7.42
C ALA A 109 -4.34 1.27 -7.18
N LEU A 110 -5.35 1.38 -6.30
CA LEU A 110 -5.95 2.67 -5.96
C LEU A 110 -4.96 3.62 -5.30
N PHE A 111 -4.14 3.12 -4.37
CA PHE A 111 -3.12 3.93 -3.71
C PHE A 111 -2.02 4.37 -4.69
N PHE A 112 -1.65 3.50 -5.63
CA PHE A 112 -0.72 3.87 -6.71
C PHE A 112 -1.29 4.99 -7.59
N VAL A 113 -2.54 4.86 -8.03
CA VAL A 113 -3.22 5.91 -8.81
C VAL A 113 -3.28 7.21 -8.00
N GLY A 114 -3.62 7.15 -6.72
CA GLY A 114 -3.63 8.31 -5.83
C GLY A 114 -2.25 8.99 -5.71
N ALA A 115 -1.17 8.22 -5.62
CA ALA A 115 0.18 8.77 -5.60
C ALA A 115 0.53 9.49 -6.92
N VAL A 116 0.13 8.92 -8.06
CA VAL A 116 0.31 9.53 -9.38
C VAL A 116 -0.49 10.82 -9.50
N THR A 117 -1.76 10.84 -9.11
CA THR A 117 -2.60 12.04 -9.22
C THR A 117 -2.09 13.18 -8.35
N ILE A 118 -1.65 12.89 -7.12
CA ILE A 118 -1.03 13.90 -6.24
C ILE A 118 0.22 14.49 -6.90
N SER A 119 1.08 13.65 -7.49
CA SER A 119 2.28 14.13 -8.16
C SER A 119 2.00 14.99 -9.40
N LEU A 120 0.98 14.66 -10.19
CA LEU A 120 0.57 15.45 -11.36
C LEU A 120 -0.10 16.77 -10.98
N ALA A 121 -0.81 16.81 -9.85
CA ALA A 121 -1.42 18.05 -9.36
C ALA A 121 -0.38 19.02 -8.76
N ALA A 122 0.80 18.52 -8.39
CA ALA A 122 1.87 19.30 -7.78
C ALA A 122 2.89 19.87 -8.79
N SER A 123 2.80 19.49 -10.07
CA SER A 123 3.64 19.97 -11.19
C SER A 123 2.95 21.07 -12.00
#